data_AF-A0A442BQJ9-F1
#
_entry.id   AF-A0A442BQJ9-F1
#
_cell.length_a   1.000
_cell.length_b   1.000
_cell.length_c   1.000
_cell.angle_alpha   90.00
_cell.angle_beta   90.00
_cell.angle_gamma   90.00
#
_symmetry.space_group_name_H-M   'P 1'
#
loop_
_entity.id
_entity.type
_entity.pdbx_description
1 polymer ?
#
loop_
_entity_poly.entity_id
_entity_poly.type
_entity_poly.pdbx_seq_one_letter_code
_entity_poly.pdbx_strand_id
1 'polypeptide(L)'
;MTRLRDALVGLRVVMAVAVALGLGSLLILVTGADPVKAYAALVHEALFDYWGLSNTIVKTSPILLASLAVMVPLRAGVYNIGGEGQIYMGGLFGTLASLHLPALPSMIAIPSALLCAMLGGALWA
;
A
#
# COMPACT_ATOMS: atom_id res chain seq x y z
N MET A 1 26.03 -12.56 20.72
CA MET A 1 24.86 -11.73 21.12
C MET A 1 23.97 -11.34 19.94
N THR A 2 24.48 -11.26 18.70
CA THR A 2 23.68 -10.96 17.48
C THR A 2 22.67 -12.05 17.13
N ARG A 3 23.06 -13.33 17.06
CA ARG A 3 22.14 -14.43 16.69
C ARG A 3 20.91 -14.59 17.61
N LEU A 4 21.09 -14.40 18.92
CA LEU A 4 19.98 -14.45 19.88
C LEU A 4 19.03 -13.27 19.69
N ARG A 5 19.56 -12.07 19.41
CA ARG A 5 18.76 -10.87 19.12
C ARG A 5 17.95 -11.07 17.84
N ASP A 6 18.55 -11.59 16.78
CA ASP A 6 17.87 -11.83 15.51
C ASP A 6 16.74 -12.87 15.67
N ALA A 7 17.00 -13.94 16.43
CA ALA A 7 15.99 -14.94 16.76
C ALA A 7 14.82 -14.35 17.58
N LEU A 8 15.11 -13.49 18.56
CA LEU A 8 14.08 -12.80 19.34
C LEU A 8 13.26 -11.82 18.48
N VAL A 9 13.89 -11.15 17.51
CA VAL A 9 13.18 -10.28 16.56
C VAL A 9 12.25 -11.11 15.67
N GLY A 10 12.74 -12.20 15.09
CA GLY A 10 11.92 -13.11 14.30
C GLY A 10 10.72 -13.66 15.10
N LEU A 11 10.96 -14.10 16.33
CA LEU A 11 9.90 -14.59 17.23
C LEU A 11 8.83 -13.52 17.48
N ARG A 12 9.24 -12.26 17.71
CA ARG A 12 8.29 -11.15 17.92
C ARG A 12 7.38 -10.93 16.71
N VAL A 13 7.92 -11.00 15.50
CA VAL A 13 7.15 -10.84 14.27
C VAL A 13 6.14 -11.98 14.11
N VAL A 14 6.58 -13.23 14.31
CA VAL A 14 5.68 -14.40 14.24
C VAL A 14 4.57 -14.29 15.27
N MET A 15 4.89 -13.92 16.52
CA MET A 15 3.90 -13.73 17.57
C MET A 15 2.92 -12.60 17.25
N ALA A 16 3.40 -11.47 16.70
CA ALA A 16 2.53 -10.36 16.31
C ALA A 16 1.53 -10.78 15.21
N VAL A 17 2.00 -11.51 14.19
CA VAL A 17 1.14 -12.04 13.13
C VAL A 17 0.13 -13.04 13.70
N ALA A 18 0.57 -13.95 14.57
CA ALA A 18 -0.31 -14.94 15.19
C ALA A 18 -1.40 -14.28 16.05
N VAL A 19 -1.06 -13.27 16.85
CA VAL A 19 -2.04 -12.50 17.64
C VAL A 19 -3.02 -11.75 16.72
N ALA A 20 -2.54 -11.11 15.65
CA ALA A 20 -3.40 -10.41 14.70
C ALA A 20 -4.41 -11.35 14.02
N LEU A 21 -3.95 -12.53 13.56
CA LEU A 21 -4.82 -13.56 12.98
C LEU A 21 -5.78 -14.15 14.04
N GLY A 22 -5.33 -14.32 15.28
CA GLY A 22 -6.18 -14.77 16.38
C GLY A 22 -7.30 -13.78 16.69
N LEU A 23 -6.98 -12.49 16.77
CA LEU A 23 -7.98 -11.43 16.97
C LEU A 23 -8.94 -11.32 15.78
N GLY A 24 -8.43 -11.41 14.55
CA GLY A 24 -9.28 -11.46 13.36
C GLY A 24 -10.22 -12.66 13.36
N SER A 25 -9.72 -13.84 13.76
CA SER A 25 -10.54 -15.05 13.92
C SER A 25 -11.66 -14.84 14.93
N LEU A 26 -11.37 -14.20 16.06
CA LEU A 26 -12.38 -13.89 17.07
C LEU A 26 -13.49 -13.02 16.49
N LEU A 27 -13.14 -11.98 15.72
CA LEU A 27 -14.13 -11.12 15.05
C LEU A 27 -14.98 -11.89 14.05
N ILE A 28 -14.38 -12.82 13.30
CA ILE A 28 -15.09 -13.68 12.33
C ILE A 28 -16.04 -14.64 13.06
N LEU A 29 -15.63 -15.20 14.21
CA LEU A 29 -16.50 -16.05 15.02
C LEU A 29 -17.70 -15.29 15.59
N VAL A 30 -17.53 -14.02 15.96
CA VAL A 30 -18.62 -13.16 16.46
C VAL A 30 -19.71 -12.97 15.40
N THR A 31 -19.37 -13.01 14.10
CA THR A 31 -20.38 -12.94 13.02
C THR A 31 -21.03 -14.29 12.70
N GLY A 32 -20.62 -15.37 13.39
CA GLY A 32 -21.10 -16.74 13.14
C GLY A 32 -20.43 -17.43 11.94
N ALA A 33 -19.39 -16.83 11.36
CA ALA A 33 -18.67 -17.39 10.24
C ALA A 33 -17.48 -18.27 10.69
N ASP A 34 -17.02 -19.14 9.80
CA ASP A 34 -15.86 -20.01 10.00
C ASP A 34 -14.56 -19.24 9.64
N PRO A 35 -13.64 -19.00 10.60
CA PRO A 35 -12.39 -18.27 10.35
C PRO A 35 -11.46 -18.95 9.35
N VAL A 36 -11.42 -20.29 9.34
CA VAL A 36 -10.55 -21.04 8.44
C VAL A 36 -11.03 -20.85 7.00
N LYS A 37 -12.34 -20.95 6.78
CA LYS A 37 -12.93 -20.67 5.46
C LYS A 37 -12.76 -19.21 5.05
N ALA A 38 -12.93 -18.28 5.99
CA ALA A 38 -12.76 -16.85 5.72
C ALA A 38 -11.33 -16.49 5.30
N TYR A 39 -10.31 -17.01 6.00
CA TYR A 39 -8.92 -16.78 5.60
C TYR A 39 -8.53 -17.51 4.32
N ALA A 40 -9.03 -18.74 4.12
CA ALA A 40 -8.84 -19.45 2.85
C ALA A 40 -9.43 -18.65 1.68
N ALA A 41 -10.64 -18.12 1.84
CA ALA A 41 -11.26 -17.24 0.86
C ALA A 41 -10.45 -15.95 0.67
N LEU A 42 -9.98 -15.30 1.74
CA LEU A 42 -9.18 -14.07 1.62
C LEU A 42 -7.94 -14.27 0.75
N VAL A 43 -7.20 -15.38 0.95
CA VAL A 43 -6.01 -15.69 0.14
C VAL A 43 -6.41 -16.06 -1.29
N HIS A 44 -7.46 -16.87 -1.44
CA HIS A 44 -7.93 -17.32 -2.75
C HIS A 44 -8.39 -16.15 -3.61
N GLU A 45 -9.30 -15.32 -3.08
CA GLU A 45 -9.83 -14.14 -3.75
C GLU A 45 -8.71 -13.13 -4.05
N ALA A 46 -7.76 -12.91 -3.13
CA ALA A 46 -6.70 -11.93 -3.37
C ALA A 46 -5.71 -12.33 -4.48
N LEU A 47 -5.45 -13.62 -4.66
CA LEU A 47 -4.34 -14.11 -5.52
C LEU A 47 -4.77 -14.89 -6.75
N PHE A 48 -5.87 -15.64 -6.66
CA PHE A 48 -6.30 -16.59 -7.69
C PHE A 48 -7.57 -16.15 -8.42
N ASP A 49 -8.31 -15.17 -7.89
CA ASP A 49 -9.36 -14.49 -8.65
C ASP A 49 -8.77 -13.33 -9.49
N TYR A 50 -9.26 -13.18 -10.72
CA TYR A 50 -8.74 -12.15 -11.65
C TYR A 50 -9.00 -10.73 -11.12
N TRP A 51 -10.20 -10.48 -10.61
CA TRP A 51 -10.56 -9.16 -10.09
C TRP A 51 -9.87 -8.88 -8.77
N GLY A 52 -9.78 -9.87 -7.89
CA GLY A 52 -9.08 -9.74 -6.63
C GLY A 52 -7.57 -9.57 -6.80
N LEU A 53 -6.93 -10.24 -7.76
CA LEU A 53 -5.53 -10.00 -8.11
C LEU A 53 -5.32 -8.58 -8.66
N SER A 54 -6.17 -8.15 -9.59
CA SER A 54 -6.13 -6.78 -10.13
C SER A 54 -6.26 -5.74 -9.01
N ASN A 55 -7.24 -5.91 -8.12
CA ASN A 55 -7.44 -5.03 -6.97
C ASN A 55 -6.25 -5.05 -6.00
N THR A 56 -5.66 -6.22 -5.76
CA THR A 56 -4.45 -6.37 -4.93
C THR A 56 -3.29 -5.57 -5.52
N ILE A 57 -3.06 -5.67 -6.84
CA ILE A 57 -2.01 -4.89 -7.52
C ILE A 57 -2.30 -3.40 -7.46
N VAL A 58 -3.53 -2.96 -7.74
CA VAL A 58 -3.94 -1.55 -7.69
C VAL A 58 -3.72 -0.95 -6.31
N LYS A 59 -4.10 -1.67 -5.24
CA LYS A 59 -3.91 -1.21 -3.85
C LYS A 59 -2.46 -1.26 -3.40
N THR A 60 -1.68 -2.23 -3.85
CA THR A 60 -0.28 -2.40 -3.44
C THR A 60 0.65 -1.41 -4.15
N SER A 61 0.32 -1.01 -5.38
CA SER A 61 1.12 -0.08 -6.19
C SER A 61 1.49 1.23 -5.47
N PRO A 62 0.56 2.02 -4.89
CA PRO A 62 0.90 3.25 -4.18
C PRO A 62 1.75 2.99 -2.93
N ILE A 63 1.53 1.87 -2.21
CA ILE A 63 2.30 1.50 -1.01
C ILE A 63 3.76 1.21 -1.38
N LEU A 64 3.99 0.48 -2.48
CA LEU A 64 5.33 0.20 -2.98
C LEU A 64 6.05 1.47 -3.42
N LEU A 65 5.37 2.34 -4.18
CA LEU A 65 5.95 3.62 -4.62
C LEU A 65 6.28 4.53 -3.42
N ALA A 66 5.40 4.60 -2.41
CA ALA A 66 5.65 5.34 -1.18
C ALA A 66 6.86 4.77 -0.41
N SER A 67 6.96 3.45 -0.32
CA SER A 67 8.09 2.78 0.34
C SER A 67 9.42 3.10 -0.36
N LEU A 68 9.43 3.13 -1.70
CA LEU A 68 10.60 3.52 -2.49
C LEU A 68 10.96 5.00 -2.28
N ALA A 69 9.96 5.89 -2.24
CA ALA A 69 10.15 7.32 -2.03
C ALA A 69 10.78 7.65 -0.67
N VAL A 70 10.52 6.84 0.36
CA VAL A 70 11.16 6.99 1.69
C VAL A 70 12.53 6.30 1.74
N MET A 71 12.69 5.14 1.09
CA MET A 71 13.92 4.36 1.15
C MET A 71 15.12 5.09 0.52
N VAL A 72 14.92 5.83 -0.57
CA VAL A 72 16.01 6.52 -1.28
C VAL A 72 16.64 7.65 -0.43
N PRO A 73 15.88 8.63 0.10
CA PRO A 73 16.40 9.66 1.01
C PRO A 73 17.02 9.08 2.28
N LEU A 74 16.41 8.02 2.84
CA LEU A 74 16.91 7.38 4.05
C LEU A 74 18.33 6.81 3.85
N ARG A 75 18.63 6.27 2.65
CA ARG A 75 19.99 5.84 2.29
C ARG A 75 20.98 7.00 2.18
N ALA A 76 20.51 8.20 1.88
CA ALA A 76 21.31 9.43 1.89
C ALA A 76 21.40 10.09 3.29
N GLY A 77 20.80 9.49 4.33
CA GLY A 77 20.75 10.05 5.68
C GLY A 77 19.73 11.17 5.86
N VAL A 78 18.84 11.37 4.88
CA VAL A 78 17.78 12.39 4.91
C VAL A 78 16.46 11.74 5.25
N TYR A 79 15.78 12.23 6.28
CA TYR A 79 14.47 11.76 6.68
C TYR A 79 13.36 12.52 5.94
N ASN A 80 12.46 11.79 5.28
CA ASN A 80 11.23 12.34 4.72
C ASN A 80 10.06 12.12 5.69
N ILE A 81 9.62 13.18 6.38
CA ILE A 81 8.52 13.13 7.36
C ILE A 81 7.16 13.41 6.68
N GLY A 82 7.16 14.05 5.50
CA GLY A 82 5.95 14.55 4.82
C GLY A 82 5.30 13.57 3.84
N GLY A 83 5.69 12.29 3.82
CA GLY A 83 5.30 11.31 2.81
C GLY A 83 3.78 11.14 2.64
N GLU A 84 3.00 11.15 3.73
CA GLU A 84 1.54 11.07 3.67
C GLU A 84 0.96 12.26 2.89
N GLY A 85 1.45 13.47 3.14
CA GLY A 85 1.02 14.67 2.42
C GLY A 85 1.45 14.67 0.96
N GLN A 86 2.63 14.13 0.63
CA GLN A 86 3.06 13.94 -0.76
C GLN A 86 2.10 13.01 -1.53
N ILE A 87 1.65 11.93 -0.90
CA ILE A 87 0.66 11.01 -1.49
C ILE A 87 -0.67 11.73 -1.70
N TYR A 88 -1.17 12.46 -0.70
CA TYR A 88 -2.44 13.20 -0.82
C TYR A 88 -2.38 14.30 -1.89
N MET A 89 -1.32 15.10 -1.90
CA MET A 89 -1.15 16.19 -2.87
C MET A 89 -0.91 15.67 -4.28
N GLY A 90 -0.16 14.58 -4.43
CA GLY A 90 -0.02 13.91 -5.72
C GLY A 90 -1.35 13.35 -6.24
N GLY A 91 -2.13 12.71 -5.37
CA GLY A 91 -3.49 12.25 -5.70
C GLY A 91 -4.41 13.38 -6.13
N LEU A 92 -4.39 14.51 -5.41
CA LEU A 92 -5.17 15.71 -5.73
C LEU A 92 -4.79 16.25 -7.11
N PHE A 93 -3.51 16.51 -7.37
CA PHE A 93 -3.07 17.10 -8.63
C PHE A 93 -3.28 16.17 -9.82
N GLY A 94 -3.04 14.86 -9.66
CA GLY A 94 -3.35 13.87 -10.68
C GLY A 94 -4.84 13.83 -11.02
N THR A 95 -5.70 13.85 -9.98
CA THR A 95 -7.16 13.90 -10.15
C THR A 95 -7.61 15.18 -10.86
N LEU A 96 -7.08 16.34 -10.46
CA LEU A 96 -7.37 17.62 -11.11
C LEU A 96 -6.99 17.59 -12.58
N ALA A 97 -5.83 17.05 -12.93
CA ALA A 97 -5.41 16.90 -14.32
C ALA A 97 -6.37 16.00 -15.11
N SER A 98 -6.76 14.84 -14.57
CA SER A 98 -7.71 13.94 -15.23
C SER A 98 -9.10 14.56 -15.42
N LEU A 99 -9.57 15.35 -14.46
CA LEU A 99 -10.88 16.03 -14.54
C LEU A 99 -10.89 17.19 -15.53
N HIS A 100 -9.77 17.90 -15.69
CA HIS A 100 -9.68 19.08 -16.58
C HIS A 100 -9.18 18.75 -18.00
N LEU A 101 -8.69 17.53 -18.23
CA LEU A 101 -8.23 17.06 -19.54
C LEU A 101 -9.04 15.85 -20.06
N PRO A 102 -10.38 15.83 -19.99
CA PRO A 102 -11.19 14.63 -20.25
C PRO A 102 -11.20 14.21 -21.73
N ALA A 103 -10.91 15.12 -22.65
CA ALA A 103 -10.95 14.88 -24.10
C ALA A 103 -9.61 14.40 -24.68
N LEU A 104 -8.55 14.32 -23.87
CA LEU A 104 -7.25 13.84 -24.35
C LEU A 104 -7.29 12.32 -24.59
N PRO A 105 -6.63 11.82 -25.65
CA PRO A 105 -6.38 10.38 -25.81
C PRO A 105 -5.68 9.82 -24.57
N SER A 106 -6.00 8.58 -24.17
CA SER A 106 -5.46 7.93 -22.98
C SER A 106 -3.92 7.93 -22.92
N MET A 107 -3.28 7.77 -24.08
CA MET A 107 -1.83 7.80 -24.24
C MET A 107 -1.17 9.13 -23.82
N ILE A 108 -1.92 10.24 -23.83
CA ILE A 108 -1.45 11.56 -23.40
C ILE A 108 -2.02 11.89 -22.00
N ALA A 109 -3.30 11.58 -21.77
CA ALA A 109 -3.98 11.87 -20.52
C ALA A 109 -3.29 11.21 -19.31
N ILE A 110 -2.86 9.94 -19.44
CA ILE A 110 -2.21 9.20 -18.36
C ILE A 110 -0.84 9.81 -17.99
N PRO A 111 0.11 10.01 -18.93
CA PRO A 111 1.35 10.72 -18.62
C PRO A 111 1.13 12.12 -18.04
N SER A 112 0.19 12.90 -18.56
CA SER A 112 -0.10 14.24 -18.03
C SER A 112 -0.58 14.18 -16.58
N ALA A 113 -1.48 13.26 -16.24
CA ALA A 113 -1.95 13.07 -14.87
C ALA A 113 -0.81 12.64 -13.92
N LEU A 114 0.08 11.75 -14.38
CA LEU A 114 1.25 11.35 -13.62
C LEU A 114 2.22 12.52 -13.36
N LEU A 115 2.50 13.33 -14.38
CA LEU A 115 3.35 14.50 -14.23
C LEU A 115 2.75 15.53 -13.26
N CYS A 116 1.45 15.79 -13.36
CA CYS A 116 0.77 16.66 -12.39
C CYS A 116 0.82 16.08 -10.98
N ALA A 117 0.61 14.78 -10.80
CA ALA A 117 0.74 14.13 -9.50
C ALA A 117 2.16 14.24 -8.92
N MET A 118 3.18 14.04 -9.74
CA MET A 118 4.58 14.23 -9.35
C MET A 118 4.84 15.68 -8.91
N LEU A 119 4.31 16.67 -9.65
CA LEU A 119 4.43 18.07 -9.30
C LEU A 119 3.72 18.39 -7.97
N GLY A 120 2.51 17.88 -7.75
CA GLY A 120 1.78 18.07 -6.49
C GLY A 120 2.54 17.50 -5.29
N GLY A 121 3.09 16.29 -5.43
CA GLY A 121 3.94 15.69 -4.40
C GLY A 121 5.23 16.47 -4.16
N ALA A 122 5.89 16.94 -5.22
CA ALA A 122 7.12 17.72 -5.14
C ALA A 122 6.92 19.10 -4.50
N LEU A 123 5.77 19.74 -4.71
CA LEU A 123 5.43 21.02 -4.09
C LEU A 123 5.15 20.90 -2.59
N TRP A 124 4.77 19.71 -2.12
CA TRP A 124 4.55 19.44 -0.69
C TRP A 124 5.85 19.07 0.05
N ALA A 125 6.81 18.47 -0.66
CA ALA A 125 8.07 17.98 -0.12
C ALA A 125 8.93 19.08 0.49
#